data_AF-A0A7S1ZX35-F1
#
_entry.id   AF-A0A7S1ZX35-F1
#
_cell.length_a   1.000
_cell.length_b   1.000
_cell.length_c   1.000
_cell.angle_alpha   90.00
_cell.angle_beta   90.00
_cell.angle_gamma   90.00
#
_symmetry.space_group_name_H-M   'P 1'
#
loop_
_entity.id
_entity.type
_entity.pdbx_description
1 polymer ?
#
loop_
_entity_poly.entity_id
_entity_poly.type
_entity_poly.pdbx_seq_one_letter_code
_entity_poly.pdbx_strand_id
1 'polypeptide(L)'
;WQEHWALVDSLYYAVVTTTTVGYGDMDPTTQGMRLYAVFFIPFSVAVMANILGRIASFYMDRQTSKGEREFLAKELTLADLKAMDADGDGNVDLGEFLAFMLVAMQKVDKEAVDVLIAMFKK
;
A
#
# COMPACT_ATOMS: atom_id res chain seq x y z
N TRP A 1 -7.50 21.89 38.49
CA TRP A 1 -6.98 20.52 38.37
C TRP A 1 -6.38 20.34 36.98
N GLN A 2 -5.28 21.02 36.69
CA GLN A 2 -4.52 20.88 35.44
C GLN A 2 -3.09 20.49 35.81
N GLU A 3 -2.52 19.56 35.05
CA GLU A 3 -1.09 19.28 35.03
C GLU A 3 -0.35 20.58 34.63
N HIS A 4 0.69 20.99 35.35
CA HIS A 4 1.47 22.19 35.00
C HIS A 4 2.49 21.86 33.89
N TRP A 5 2.01 21.37 32.75
CA TRP A 5 2.85 21.15 31.57
C TRP A 5 2.85 22.39 30.69
N ALA A 6 4.02 22.75 30.15
CA ALA A 6 4.06 23.73 29.09
C ALA A 6 3.32 23.17 27.86
N LEU A 7 2.78 24.05 27.01
CA LEU A 7 2.08 23.63 25.79
C LEU A 7 2.96 22.70 24.93
N VAL A 8 4.26 22.99 24.87
CA VAL A 8 5.24 22.20 24.12
C VAL A 8 5.36 20.78 24.68
N ASP A 9 5.41 20.62 26.02
CA ASP A 9 5.52 19.33 26.68
C ASP A 9 4.25 18.48 26.46
N SER A 10 3.09 19.13 26.51
CA SER A 10 1.81 18.45 26.25
C SER A 10 1.71 17.95 24.80
N LEU A 11 2.22 18.73 23.83
CA LEU A 11 2.28 18.32 22.44
C LEU A 11 3.29 17.20 22.24
N TYR A 12 4.46 17.27 22.88
CA TYR A 12 5.47 16.23 22.86
C TYR A 12 4.92 14.90 23.38
N TYR A 13 4.29 14.91 24.57
CA TYR A 13 3.62 13.73 25.12
C TYR A 13 2.56 13.16 24.15
N ALA A 14 1.72 14.02 23.59
CA ALA A 14 0.68 13.59 22.66
C ALA A 14 1.27 12.94 21.39
N VAL A 15 2.33 13.52 20.82
CA VAL A 15 2.99 12.99 19.63
C VAL A 15 3.66 11.65 19.93
N VAL A 16 4.53 11.59 20.94
CA VAL A 16 5.29 10.37 21.33
C VAL A 16 4.35 9.21 21.69
N THR A 17 3.23 9.51 22.36
CA THR A 17 2.22 8.50 22.68
C THR A 17 1.47 8.03 21.44
N THR A 18 1.05 8.96 20.57
CA THR A 18 0.28 8.64 19.35
C THR A 18 1.11 7.90 18.30
N THR A 19 2.41 8.22 18.20
CA THR A 19 3.36 7.51 17.33
C THR A 19 3.87 6.22 17.94
N THR A 20 3.39 5.84 19.14
CA THR A 20 3.79 4.63 19.87
C THR A 20 5.29 4.53 20.19
N VAL A 21 6.00 5.67 20.19
CA VAL A 21 7.42 5.73 20.56
C VAL A 21 7.57 5.52 22.07
N GLY A 22 6.72 6.20 22.86
CA GLY A 22 6.54 5.93 24.29
C GLY A 22 7.81 5.96 25.14
N TYR A 23 8.59 7.04 25.10
CA TYR A 23 9.82 7.17 25.90
C TYR A 23 9.61 7.01 27.42
N GLY A 24 8.41 7.32 27.92
CA GLY A 24 8.07 7.15 29.34
C GLY A 24 8.72 8.19 30.26
N ASP A 25 9.26 9.27 29.70
CA ASP A 25 9.83 10.42 30.38
C ASP A 25 8.77 11.39 30.92
N MET A 26 7.58 11.38 30.33
CA MET A 26 6.41 12.14 30.79
C MET A 26 5.17 11.25 30.90
N ASP A 27 4.51 11.27 32.05
CA ASP A 27 3.28 10.52 32.31
C ASP A 27 2.23 11.38 33.05
N PRO A 28 0.93 11.18 32.78
CA PRO A 28 -0.12 11.91 33.48
C PRO A 28 -0.20 11.50 34.95
N THR A 29 0.09 12.43 35.85
CA THR A 29 0.07 12.20 37.31
C THR A 29 -1.30 12.47 37.91
N THR A 30 -2.09 13.36 37.31
CA THR A 30 -3.41 13.75 37.81
C THR A 30 -4.49 12.72 37.41
N GLN A 31 -5.42 12.41 38.33
CA GLN A 31 -6.53 11.47 38.07
C GLN A 31 -7.38 11.84 36.83
N GLY A 32 -7.62 13.14 36.61
CA GLY A 32 -8.36 13.61 35.42
C GLY A 32 -7.61 13.37 34.10
N MET A 33 -6.29 13.61 34.08
CA MET A 33 -5.45 13.39 32.90
C MET A 33 -5.27 11.90 32.60
N ARG A 34 -5.20 11.05 33.64
CA ARG A 34 -5.19 9.59 33.45
C ARG A 34 -6.47 9.08 32.79
N LEU A 35 -7.63 9.56 33.25
CA LEU A 35 -8.90 9.19 32.63
C LEU A 35 -8.99 9.66 31.18
N TYR A 36 -8.52 10.89 30.90
CA TYR A 36 -8.42 11.39 29.52
C TYR A 36 -7.50 10.50 28.66
N ALA A 37 -6.31 10.16 29.16
CA ALA A 37 -5.35 9.33 28.44
C ALA A 37 -5.92 7.94 28.08
N VAL A 38 -6.69 7.33 28.97
CA VAL A 38 -7.35 6.03 28.72
C VAL A 38 -8.26 6.06 27.48
N PHE A 39 -8.97 7.16 27.23
CA PHE A 39 -9.80 7.30 26.03
C PHE A 39 -9.02 7.85 24.82
N PHE A 40 -8.08 8.77 25.07
CA PHE A 40 -7.31 9.44 24.03
C PHE A 40 -6.36 8.49 23.30
N ILE A 41 -5.62 7.65 24.03
CA ILE A 41 -4.60 6.75 23.45
C ILE A 41 -5.18 5.77 22.43
N PRO A 42 -6.24 4.98 22.70
CA PRO A 42 -6.77 4.05 21.70
C PRO A 42 -7.32 4.79 20.47
N PHE A 43 -7.94 5.96 20.68
CA PHE A 43 -8.43 6.79 19.58
C PHE A 43 -7.27 7.34 18.72
N SER A 44 -6.22 7.85 19.35
CA SER A 44 -5.07 8.43 18.64
C SER A 44 -4.30 7.38 17.84
N VAL A 45 -4.13 6.16 18.38
CA VAL A 45 -3.51 5.04 17.67
C VAL A 45 -4.33 4.65 16.43
N ALA A 46 -5.66 4.60 16.53
CA ALA A 46 -6.52 4.32 15.37
C ALA A 46 -6.37 5.39 14.27
N VAL A 47 -6.31 6.67 14.65
CA VAL A 47 -6.08 7.77 13.70
C VAL A 47 -4.69 7.65 13.06
N MET A 48 -3.65 7.37 13.85
CA MET A 48 -2.28 7.21 13.35
C MET A 48 -2.16 6.06 12.34
N ALA A 49 -2.78 4.91 12.63
CA ALA A 49 -2.81 3.77 11.70
C ALA A 49 -3.46 4.14 10.35
N ASN A 50 -4.54 4.93 10.36
CA ASN A 50 -5.17 5.42 9.14
C ASN A 50 -4.26 6.38 8.36
N ILE A 51 -3.55 7.28 9.04
CA ILE A 51 -2.60 8.20 8.41
C ILE A 51 -1.47 7.41 7.74
N LEU A 52 -0.88 6.44 8.44
CA LEU A 52 0.17 5.59 7.88
C LEU A 52 -0.33 4.80 6.66
N GLY A 53 -1.54 4.25 6.72
CA GLY A 53 -2.16 3.56 5.58
C GLY A 53 -2.37 4.48 4.37
N ARG A 54 -2.76 5.74 4.60
CA ARG A 54 -2.90 6.76 3.53
C ARG A 54 -1.56 7.15 2.92
N ILE A 55 -0.51 7.27 3.74
CA ILE A 55 0.84 7.55 3.24
C ILE A 55 1.33 6.37 2.40
N ALA A 56 1.17 5.13 2.90
CA ALA A 56 1.58 3.93 2.18
C ALA A 56 0.85 3.80 0.82
N SER A 57 -0.48 3.96 0.80
CA SER A 57 -1.26 3.95 -0.45
C SER A 57 -0.84 5.07 -1.41
N PHE A 58 -0.59 6.29 -0.93
CA PHE A 58 -0.09 7.38 -1.77
C PHE A 58 1.25 7.04 -2.44
N TYR A 59 2.17 6.39 -1.71
CA TYR A 59 3.43 5.92 -2.28
C TYR A 59 3.22 4.80 -3.31
N MET A 60 2.33 3.85 -3.02
CA MET A 60 1.99 2.75 -3.93
C MET A 60 1.34 3.25 -5.23
N ASP A 61 0.37 4.17 -5.14
CA ASP A 61 -0.34 4.75 -6.28
C ASP A 61 0.60 5.51 -7.24
N ARG A 62 1.62 6.17 -6.66
CA ARG A 62 2.69 6.82 -7.40
C ARG A 62 3.59 5.83 -8.14
N GLN A 63 3.75 4.61 -7.63
CA GLN A 63 4.58 3.58 -8.24
C GLN A 63 3.84 2.82 -9.34
N THR A 64 2.60 2.39 -9.09
CA THR A 64 1.75 1.68 -10.07
C THR A 64 1.52 2.53 -11.32
N SER A 65 1.16 3.81 -11.16
CA SER A 65 0.87 4.70 -12.29
C SER A 65 2.09 4.99 -13.18
N LYS A 66 3.30 4.97 -12.62
CA LYS A 66 4.54 5.15 -13.38
C LYS A 66 4.94 3.87 -14.09
N GLY A 67 4.88 2.74 -13.39
CA GLY A 67 5.21 1.42 -13.96
C GLY A 67 4.32 1.07 -15.15
N GLU A 68 3.00 1.29 -15.04
CA GLU A 68 2.05 1.02 -16.12
C GLU A 68 2.34 1.87 -17.37
N ARG A 69 2.56 3.18 -17.20
CA ARG A 69 2.84 4.07 -18.32
C ARG A 69 4.18 3.82 -18.97
N GLU A 70 5.20 3.55 -18.16
CA GLU A 70 6.54 3.24 -18.65
C GLU A 70 6.58 1.90 -19.36
N PHE A 71 5.83 0.90 -18.87
CA PHE A 71 5.67 -0.39 -19.54
C PHE A 71 4.96 -0.26 -20.89
N LEU A 72 3.83 0.45 -20.94
CA LEU A 72 3.09 0.67 -22.20
C LEU A 72 3.86 1.54 -23.21
N ALA A 73 4.80 2.37 -22.74
CA ALA A 73 5.63 3.22 -23.59
C ALA A 73 6.89 2.51 -24.12
N LYS A 74 7.21 1.30 -23.63
CA LYS A 74 8.30 0.52 -24.20
C LYS A 74 7.89 -0.03 -25.56
N GLU A 75 8.81 0.06 -26.53
CA GLU A 75 8.63 -0.65 -27.78
C GLU A 75 8.69 -2.15 -27.53
N LEU A 76 7.72 -2.87 -28.10
CA LEU A 76 7.66 -4.33 -28.07
C LEU A 76 8.90 -4.90 -28.74
N THR A 77 9.74 -5.58 -27.95
CA THR A 77 10.92 -6.24 -28.51
C THR A 77 10.53 -7.58 -29.13
N LEU A 78 11.36 -8.08 -30.06
CA LEU A 78 11.17 -9.42 -30.62
C LEU A 78 11.22 -10.53 -29.55
N ALA A 79 11.96 -10.31 -28.46
CA ALA A 79 11.99 -11.24 -27.34
C ALA A 79 10.64 -11.27 -26.60
N ASP A 80 9.98 -10.12 -26.45
CA ASP A 80 8.65 -10.03 -25.85
C ASP A 80 7.59 -10.68 -26.74
N LEU A 81 7.65 -10.44 -28.05
CA LEU A 81 6.79 -11.10 -29.04
C LEU A 81 6.92 -12.62 -29.01
N LYS A 82 8.15 -13.13 -28.91
CA LYS A 82 8.40 -14.57 -28.81
C LYS A 82 7.98 -15.16 -27.45
N ALA A 83 7.99 -14.36 -26.39
CA ALA A 83 7.52 -14.80 -25.08
C ALA A 83 5.98 -14.76 -24.94
N MET A 84 5.31 -14.01 -25.82
CA MET A 84 3.84 -13.93 -25.89
C MET A 84 3.20 -15.13 -26.58
N ASP A 85 3.87 -15.66 -27.60
CA ASP A 85 3.47 -16.86 -28.34
C ASP A 85 3.45 -18.08 -27.38
N ALA A 86 2.27 -18.37 -26.83
CA ALA A 86 2.07 -19.37 -25.79
C ALA A 86 1.76 -20.74 -26.39
N ASP A 87 1.23 -20.78 -27.61
CA ASP A 87 0.93 -22.02 -28.33
C ASP A 87 2.01 -22.45 -29.33
N GLY A 88 2.98 -21.58 -29.62
CA GLY A 88 4.14 -21.85 -30.45
C GLY A 88 3.87 -21.81 -31.95
N ASP A 89 2.80 -21.15 -32.40
CA ASP A 89 2.40 -21.08 -33.80
C ASP A 89 3.22 -20.05 -34.62
N GLY A 90 4.04 -19.24 -33.95
CA GLY A 90 4.90 -18.22 -34.55
C GLY A 90 4.21 -16.87 -34.81
N ASN A 91 2.95 -16.71 -34.43
CA ASN A 91 2.20 -15.46 -34.41
C ASN A 91 1.84 -15.09 -32.95
N VAL A 92 1.26 -13.90 -32.77
CA VAL A 92 0.71 -13.47 -31.47
C VAL A 92 -0.72 -13.05 -31.71
N ASP A 93 -1.67 -13.74 -31.08
CA ASP A 93 -3.08 -13.38 -31.17
C ASP A 93 -3.52 -12.32 -30.14
N LEU A 94 -4.75 -11.84 -30.26
CA LEU A 94 -5.28 -10.83 -29.32
C LEU A 94 -5.38 -11.35 -27.88
N GLY A 95 -5.64 -12.65 -27.71
CA GLY A 95 -5.77 -13.29 -26.40
C GLY A 95 -4.42 -13.39 -25.69
N GLU A 96 -3.39 -13.83 -26.40
CA GLU A 96 -2.00 -13.90 -25.94
C GLU A 96 -1.43 -12.52 -25.66
N PHE A 97 -1.67 -11.57 -26.56
CA PHE A 97 -1.29 -10.17 -26.36
C PHE A 97 -1.94 -9.59 -25.10
N LEU A 98 -3.27 -9.75 -24.94
CA LEU A 98 -3.98 -9.25 -23.77
C LEU A 98 -3.55 -9.96 -22.49
N ALA A 99 -3.37 -11.29 -22.52
CA ALA A 99 -2.90 -12.08 -21.38
C ALA A 99 -1.53 -11.59 -20.91
N PHE A 100 -0.58 -11.46 -21.83
CA PHE A 100 0.75 -10.96 -21.53
C PHE A 100 0.72 -9.53 -21.02
N MET A 101 -0.02 -8.64 -21.66
CA MET A 101 -0.14 -7.24 -21.22
C MET A 101 -0.76 -7.13 -19.83
N LEU A 102 -1.78 -7.93 -19.51
CA LEU A 102 -2.43 -7.94 -18.18
C LEU A 102 -1.50 -8.47 -17.08
N VAL A 103 -0.73 -9.53 -17.38
CA VAL A 103 0.26 -10.09 -16.46
C VAL A 103 1.43 -9.11 -16.27
N ALA A 104 1.93 -8.53 -17.35
CA ALA A 104 3.06 -7.61 -17.30
C ALA A 104 2.72 -6.26 -16.65
N MET A 105 1.45 -5.82 -16.72
CA MET A 105 0.92 -4.69 -15.94
C MET A 105 0.62 -5.05 -14.47
N GLN A 106 0.88 -6.28 -14.02
CA GLN A 106 0.53 -6.78 -12.68
C GLN A 106 -0.95 -6.60 -12.32
N LYS A 107 -1.85 -6.63 -13.31
CA LYS A 107 -3.30 -6.55 -13.08
C LYS A 107 -3.91 -7.90 -12.75
N VAL A 108 -3.28 -8.97 -13.23
CA VAL A 108 -3.73 -10.35 -13.06
C VAL A 108 -2.49 -11.22 -12.85
N ASP A 109 -2.56 -12.14 -11.90
CA ASP A 109 -1.51 -13.15 -11.71
C ASP A 109 -1.49 -14.12 -12.89
N LYS A 110 -0.29 -14.56 -13.30
CA LYS A 110 -0.13 -15.50 -14.41
C LYS A 110 -0.96 -16.78 -14.20
N GLU A 111 -0.99 -17.28 -12.96
CA GLU A 111 -1.78 -18.46 -12.59
C GLU A 111 -3.28 -18.28 -12.86
N ALA A 112 -3.82 -17.10 -12.57
CA ALA A 112 -5.23 -16.82 -12.83
C ALA A 112 -5.52 -16.76 -14.33
N VAL A 113 -4.60 -16.21 -15.13
CA VAL A 113 -4.71 -16.21 -16.60
C VAL A 113 -4.67 -17.63 -17.16
N ASP A 114 -3.74 -18.47 -16.69
CA ASP A 114 -3.60 -19.86 -17.13
C ASP A 114 -4.89 -20.67 -16.84
N VAL A 115 -5.51 -20.44 -15.68
CA VAL A 115 -6.80 -21.04 -15.31
C VAL A 115 -7.92 -20.59 -16.26
N LEU A 116 -8.01 -19.29 -16.56
CA LEU A 116 -9.03 -18.75 -17.47
C LEU A 116 -8.88 -19.29 -18.90
N ILE A 117 -7.64 -19.37 -19.40
CA ILE A 117 -7.35 -19.95 -20.71
C ILE A 117 -7.73 -21.44 -20.75
N ALA A 118 -7.44 -22.18 -19.67
CA ALA A 118 -7.82 -23.58 -19.55
C ALA A 118 -9.34 -23.77 -19.53
N MET A 119 -10.11 -22.83 -18.96
CA MET A 119 -11.57 -22.87 -18.99
C MET A 119 -12.14 -22.65 -20.40
N PHE A 120 -11.50 -21.82 -21.22
CA PHE A 120 -11.94 -21.54 -22.59
C PHE A 120 -11.70 -22.72 -23.55
N LYS A 121 -10.65 -23.53 -23.30
CA LYS A 121 -10.31 -24.72 -24.10
C LYS A 121 -11.20 -25.95 -23.80
N LYS A 122 -12.21 -25.81 -22.94
CA LYS A 122 -13.12 -26.87 -22.49
C LYS A 122 -14.49 -26.74 -23.13
#